data_AF-A0A924SBE8-F1
#
_entry.id   AF-A0A924SBE8-F1
#
_cell.length_a   1.000
_cell.length_b   1.000
_cell.length_c   1.000
_cell.angle_alpha   90.00
_cell.angle_beta   90.00
_cell.angle_gamma   90.00
#
_symmetry.space_group_name_H-M   'P 1'
#
loop_
_entity.id
_entity.type
_entity.pdbx_description
1 polymer ?
#
loop_
_entity_poly.entity_id
_entity_poly.type
_entity_poly.pdbx_seq_one_letter_code
_entity_poly.pdbx_strand_id
1 'polypeptide(L)' 'MEAIAARVVGRPLLAYSILSPFILRTVDPSLDELVGRAATAVERLGKRIVIGFGG' A
#
# COMPACT_ATOMS: atom_id res chain seq x y z
N MET A 1 3.23 13.07 6.14
CA MET A 1 2.09 12.37 5.51
C MET A 1 1.72 13.04 4.21
N GLU A 2 1.48 14.35 4.22
CA GLU A 2 1.12 15.18 3.07
C GLU A 2 2.01 14.98 1.83
N ALA A 3 3.34 14.98 1.99
CA ALA A 3 4.26 14.74 0.87
C ALA A 3 4.10 13.35 0.23
N ILE A 4 3.80 12.31 1.02
CA ILE A 4 3.58 10.95 0.51
C ILE A 4 2.22 10.89 -0.17
N ALA A 5 1.17 11.41 0.49
CA ALA A 5 -0.19 11.43 -0.04
C ALA A 5 -0.25 12.10 -1.42
N ALA A 6 0.40 13.26 -1.59
CA ALA A 6 0.49 13.97 -2.87
C ALA A 6 1.12 13.16 -4.01
N ARG A 7 1.91 12.12 -3.68
CA ARG A 7 2.61 11.28 -4.66
C ARG A 7 1.88 9.98 -4.97
N VAL A 8 1.02 9.49 -4.08
CA VAL A 8 0.45 8.14 -4.19
C VAL A 8 -1.07 8.13 -4.29
N VAL A 9 -1.78 9.07 -3.66
CA VAL A 9 -3.26 9.08 -3.69
C VAL A 9 -3.74 9.31 -5.13
N GLY A 10 -4.74 8.51 -5.53
CA GLY A 10 -5.28 8.49 -6.89
C GLY A 10 -4.42 7.73 -7.91
N ARG A 11 -3.25 7.22 -7.52
CA ARG A 11 -2.38 6.42 -8.40
C ARG A 11 -2.57 4.92 -8.17
N PRO A 12 -2.66 4.11 -9.24
CA PRO A 12 -2.79 2.66 -9.12
C PRO A 12 -1.48 2.00 -8.66
N LEU A 13 -1.59 0.92 -7.88
CA LEU A 13 -0.48 0.01 -7.65
C LEU A 13 -0.26 -0.84 -8.91
N LEU A 14 0.79 -0.55 -9.67
CA LEU A 14 1.03 -1.26 -10.93
C LEU A 14 1.72 -2.62 -10.74
N ALA A 15 2.63 -2.69 -9.78
CA ALA A 15 3.39 -3.89 -9.45
C ALA A 15 4.01 -3.73 -8.05
N TYR A 16 4.43 -4.85 -7.47
CA TYR A 16 5.19 -4.86 -6.23
C TYR A 16 6.33 -5.89 -6.32
N SER A 17 7.35 -5.70 -5.49
CA SER A 17 8.44 -6.65 -5.34
C SER A 17 8.79 -6.78 -3.86
N ILE A 18 8.81 -8.01 -3.37
CA ILE A 18 9.15 -8.31 -1.98
C ILE A 18 10.62 -8.73 -1.94
N LEU A 19 11.46 -7.83 -1.44
CA LEU A 19 12.92 -8.00 -1.48
C LEU A 19 13.45 -9.04 -0.48
N SER A 20 12.63 -9.50 0.46
CA SER A 20 13.01 -10.52 1.45
C SER A 20 11.79 -11.27 1.98
N PRO A 21 11.88 -12.60 2.16
CA PRO A 21 10.77 -13.43 2.65
C PRO A 21 10.32 -13.09 4.07
N PHE A 22 11.12 -12.32 4.83
CA PHE A 22 10.79 -11.96 6.21
C PHE A 22 9.94 -10.69 6.32
N ILE A 23 9.76 -9.93 5.24
CA ILE A 23 8.99 -8.69 5.23
C ILE A 23 7.48 -8.97 5.37
N LEU A 24 7.01 -10.04 4.73
CA LEU A 24 5.62 -10.46 4.73
C LEU A 24 5.59 -11.97 4.94
N ARG A 25 4.96 -12.42 6.03
CA ARG A 25 4.78 -13.87 6.31
C ARG A 25 3.42 -14.36 5.83
N THR A 26 2.37 -13.61 6.14
CA THR A 26 0.99 -13.90 5.75
C THR A 26 0.30 -12.57 5.50
N VAL A 27 -0.46 -12.48 4.42
CA VAL A 27 -1.18 -11.28 3.99
C VAL A 27 -2.55 -11.72 3.51
N ASP A 28 -3.59 -11.13 4.08
CA ASP A 28 -4.99 -11.34 3.71
C ASP A 28 -5.69 -9.97 3.72
N PRO A 29 -6.35 -9.55 2.62
CA PRO A 29 -6.36 -10.19 1.30
C PRO A 29 -4.97 -10.24 0.65
N SER A 30 -4.82 -11.00 -0.43
CA SER A 30 -3.53 -11.12 -1.13
C SER A 30 -3.07 -9.76 -1.71
N LEU A 31 -1.75 -9.55 -1.83
CA LEU A 31 -1.24 -8.31 -2.44
C LEU A 31 -1.62 -8.18 -3.92
N ASP A 32 -1.82 -9.30 -4.62
CA ASP A 32 -2.22 -9.30 -6.03
C ASP A 32 -3.58 -8.65 -6.23
N GLU A 33 -4.49 -8.79 -5.26
CA GLU A 33 -5.81 -8.14 -5.31
C GLU A 33 -5.72 -6.61 -5.31
N LEU A 34 -4.61 -6.03 -4.81
CA LEU A 34 -4.39 -4.60 -4.80
C LEU A 34 -3.84 -4.07 -6.13
N VAL A 35 -3.28 -4.93 -6.99
CA VAL A 35 -2.73 -4.49 -8.27
C VAL A 35 -3.83 -3.91 -9.15
N GLY A 36 -3.58 -2.74 -9.73
CA GLY A 36 -4.55 -1.96 -10.49
C GLY A 36 -5.46 -1.07 -9.63
N ARG A 37 -5.55 -1.28 -8.31
CA ARG A 37 -6.34 -0.41 -7.42
C ARG A 37 -5.59 0.88 -7.12
N ALA A 38 -6.30 2.01 -7.11
CA ALA A 38 -5.75 3.30 -6.72
C ALA A 38 -5.67 3.44 -5.20
N ALA A 39 -4.58 4.05 -4.71
CA ALA A 39 -4.49 4.42 -3.31
C ALA A 39 -5.51 5.53 -3.00
N THR A 40 -6.30 5.36 -1.95
CA THR A 40 -7.37 6.28 -1.54
C THR A 40 -6.94 7.19 -0.39
N ALA A 41 -6.02 6.72 0.45
CA ALA A 41 -5.57 7.43 1.63
C ALA A 41 -4.13 7.08 2.01
N VAL A 42 -3.51 7.97 2.78
CA VAL A 42 -2.25 7.66 3.49
C VAL A 42 -2.40 8.08 4.94
N GLU A 43 -2.27 7.12 5.84
CA GLU A 43 -2.49 7.29 7.27
C GLU A 43 -1.26 6.90 8.09
N ARG A 44 -1.20 7.37 9.33
CA ARG A 44 -0.16 6.98 10.28
C ARG A 44 -0.78 6.22 11.44
N LEU A 45 -0.30 5.01 11.68
CA LEU A 45 -0.63 4.22 12.86
C LEU A 45 0.61 4.05 13.73
N GLY A 46 0.80 4.96 14.68
CA GLY A 46 2.01 5.03 15.50
C GLY A 46 3.26 5.24 14.63
N LYS A 47 4.14 4.23 14.58
CA LYS A 47 5.36 4.25 13.76
C LYS A 47 5.15 3.77 12.31
N ARG A 48 3.96 3.30 11.96
CA ARG A 48 3.64 2.72 10.63
C ARG A 48 3.02 3.78 9.72
N ILE A 49 3.37 3.73 8.44
CA ILE A 49 2.69 4.45 7.36
C ILE A 49 1.78 3.44 6.66
N VAL A 50 0.50 3.76 6.58
CA VAL A 50 -0.53 2.92 5.96
C VAL A 50 -0.93 3.57 4.65
N ILE A 51 -0.99 2.79 3.57
CA ILE A 51 -1.54 3.22 2.28
C ILE A 51 -2.86 2.46 2.12
N GLY A 52 -3.96 3.20 2.10
CA GLY A 52 -5.30 2.64 1.93
C GLY A 52 -5.61 2.41 0.45
N PHE A 53 -6.25 1.29 0.14
CA PHE A 53 -6.80 0.97 -1.17
C PHE A 53 -8.31 0.72 -1.01
N GLY A 54 -9.12 1.09 -2.01
CA GLY A 54 -10.56 0.84 -1.98
C GLY A 54 -10.88 -0.66 -1.91
N GLY A 55 -11.84 -1.03 -1.06
CA GLY A 55 -12.21 -2.41 -0.69
C GLY A 55 -12.67 -3.28 -1.85
#